data_AF-A0AAE6IR63-F1
#
_entry.id   AF-A0AAE6IR63-F1
#
_cell.length_a   1.000
_cell.length_b   1.000
_cell.length_c   1.000
_cell.angle_alpha   90.00
_cell.angle_beta   90.00
_cell.angle_gamma   90.00
#
_symmetry.space_group_name_H-M   'P 1'
#
loop_
_entity.id
_entity.type
_entity.pdbx_description
1 polymer ?
#
loop_
_entity_poly.entity_id
_entity_poly.type
_entity_poly.pdbx_seq_one_letter_code
_entity_poly.pdbx_strand_id
1 'polypeptide(L)'
;MSEKKDLPADLGINKKTTNKVLSLQNDLVKVLTTATLRAFEIGKILYTVEANNSKGRQAFVDWVTKDLKISWQTCLNYKKLFVFFYQDPERLENLTIMQAYAEAGIAVKKALPPPKEEYEEVFTAGEEEEAYDAELAEIFKRNPLSGIQLKKYRVNVEDGTVWGFRKGYGRISIADIRLTKPAGLPDLEWLTMQNEVQIAFEKYFEKIERCEDEGVIPEPEDTPFGLKHIGRR
;
A
#
# COMPACT_ATOMS: atom_id res chain seq x y z
N MET A 1 -34.70 15.74 20.87
CA MET A 1 -35.45 14.68 20.17
C MET A 1 -34.63 14.31 18.96
N SER A 2 -33.96 13.15 18.99
CA SER A 2 -33.09 12.71 17.89
C SER A 2 -33.91 11.78 16.99
N GLU A 3 -34.10 12.20 15.74
CA GLU A 3 -34.80 11.43 14.72
C GLU A 3 -34.11 10.08 14.52
N LYS A 4 -34.80 9.01 14.92
CA LYS A 4 -34.50 7.67 14.42
C LYS A 4 -34.76 7.69 12.92
N LYS A 5 -33.72 7.92 12.13
CA LYS A 5 -33.73 7.52 10.71
C LYS A 5 -33.78 6.01 10.68
N ASP A 6 -34.99 5.46 10.54
CA ASP A 6 -35.22 4.07 10.21
C ASP A 6 -34.57 3.78 8.85
N LEU A 7 -33.36 3.23 8.87
CA LEU A 7 -32.72 2.59 7.73
C LEU A 7 -33.02 1.09 7.77
N PRO A 8 -33.58 0.47 6.72
CA PRO A 8 -34.56 0.98 5.77
C PRO A 8 -35.74 0.00 5.61
N ALA A 9 -36.98 0.51 5.67
CA ALA A 9 -38.14 -0.24 5.17
C ALA A 9 -38.02 -0.53 3.65
N ASP A 10 -37.16 0.22 2.95
CA ASP A 10 -36.97 0.18 1.49
C ASP A 10 -36.13 -1.01 0.97
N LEU A 11 -35.50 -1.81 1.84
CA LEU A 11 -34.75 -3.03 1.44
C LEU A 11 -35.42 -4.34 1.88
N GLY A 12 -36.58 -4.29 2.54
CA GLY A 12 -37.27 -5.50 3.03
C GLY A 12 -36.52 -6.30 4.11
N ILE A 13 -35.51 -5.71 4.75
CA ILE A 13 -34.69 -6.39 5.76
C ILE A 13 -35.41 -6.34 7.12
N ASN A 14 -35.62 -7.51 7.75
CA ASN A 14 -36.30 -7.57 9.03
C ASN A 14 -35.38 -7.12 10.20
N LYS A 15 -36.01 -6.58 11.26
CA LYS A 15 -35.33 -6.07 12.47
C LYS A 15 -34.41 -7.10 13.16
N LYS A 16 -34.73 -8.39 13.07
CA LYS A 16 -33.92 -9.47 13.66
C LYS A 16 -32.58 -9.60 12.93
N THR A 17 -32.58 -9.51 11.61
CA THR A 17 -31.38 -9.53 10.78
C THR A 17 -30.49 -8.32 11.08
N THR A 18 -31.05 -7.12 11.15
CA THR A 18 -30.31 -5.90 11.50
C THR A 18 -29.63 -6.02 12.86
N ASN A 19 -30.36 -6.47 13.89
CA ASN A 19 -29.81 -6.66 15.22
C ASN A 19 -28.68 -7.71 15.24
N LYS A 20 -28.78 -8.76 14.42
CA LYS A 20 -27.73 -9.79 14.34
C LYS A 20 -26.46 -9.25 13.69
N VAL A 21 -26.58 -8.44 12.64
CA VAL A 21 -25.43 -7.79 11.99
C VAL A 21 -24.72 -6.85 12.96
N LEU A 22 -25.47 -6.00 13.67
CA LEU A 22 -24.91 -5.07 14.66
C LEU A 22 -24.18 -5.79 15.80
N SER A 23 -24.75 -6.91 16.29
CA SER A 23 -24.09 -7.74 17.31
C SER A 23 -22.75 -8.27 16.82
N LEU A 24 -22.70 -8.83 15.61
CA LEU A 24 -21.47 -9.38 15.03
C LEU A 24 -20.42 -8.28 14.79
N GLN A 25 -20.84 -7.09 14.36
CA GLN A 25 -19.97 -5.94 14.18
C GLN A 25 -19.35 -5.50 15.52
N ASN A 26 -20.14 -5.41 16.58
CA ASN A 26 -19.65 -5.04 17.91
C ASN A 26 -18.65 -6.06 18.47
N ASP A 27 -18.91 -7.36 18.29
CA ASP A 27 -17.99 -8.41 18.71
C ASP A 27 -16.67 -8.32 17.93
N LEU A 28 -16.73 -8.05 16.63
CA LEU A 28 -15.54 -7.86 15.80
C LEU A 28 -14.72 -6.65 16.26
N VAL A 29 -15.36 -5.51 16.54
CA VAL A 29 -14.68 -4.30 17.04
C VAL A 29 -13.91 -4.62 18.33
N LYS A 30 -14.53 -5.30 19.29
CA LYS A 30 -13.87 -5.69 20.55
C LYS A 30 -12.61 -6.54 20.32
N VAL A 31 -12.69 -7.51 19.41
CA VAL A 31 -11.55 -8.36 19.05
C VAL A 31 -10.42 -7.52 18.45
N LEU A 32 -10.75 -6.59 17.54
CA LEU A 32 -9.77 -5.74 16.87
C LEU A 32 -9.11 -4.74 17.83
N THR A 33 -9.86 -4.12 18.74
CA THR A 33 -9.31 -3.24 19.79
C THR A 33 -8.37 -4.02 20.70
N THR A 34 -8.78 -5.21 21.14
CA THR A 34 -7.93 -6.08 21.97
C THR A 34 -6.63 -6.44 21.25
N ALA A 35 -6.71 -6.77 19.95
CA ALA A 35 -5.52 -7.06 19.13
C ALA A 35 -4.58 -5.85 19.03
N THR A 36 -5.13 -4.63 18.98
CA THR A 36 -4.37 -3.37 18.93
C THR A 36 -3.53 -3.17 20.19
N LEU A 37 -4.15 -3.33 21.37
CA LEU A 37 -3.45 -3.23 22.65
C LEU A 37 -2.34 -4.29 22.77
N ARG A 38 -2.59 -5.51 22.29
CA ARG A 38 -1.55 -6.56 22.26
C ARG A 38 -0.39 -6.21 21.31
N ALA A 39 -0.69 -5.66 20.14
CA ALA A 39 0.31 -5.20 19.18
C ALA A 39 1.21 -4.09 19.78
N PHE A 40 0.61 -3.15 20.52
CA PHE A 40 1.35 -2.10 21.23
C PHE A 40 2.31 -2.67 22.28
N GLU A 41 1.84 -3.58 23.15
CA GLU A 41 2.68 -4.21 24.17
C GLU A 41 3.82 -5.05 23.56
N ILE A 42 3.55 -5.77 22.47
CA ILE A 42 4.60 -6.46 21.71
C ILE A 42 5.62 -5.44 21.17
N GLY A 43 5.15 -4.32 20.62
CA GLY A 43 5.99 -3.23 20.13
C GLY A 43 6.92 -2.66 21.20
N LYS A 44 6.42 -2.44 22.41
CA LYS A 44 7.20 -2.00 23.57
C LYS A 44 8.32 -2.98 23.91
N ILE A 45 8.01 -4.28 23.96
CA ILE A 45 9.00 -5.33 24.24
C ILE A 45 10.06 -5.37 23.14
N LEU A 46 9.65 -5.37 21.87
CA LEU A 46 10.56 -5.38 20.72
C LEU A 46 11.49 -4.16 20.72
N TYR A 47 10.94 -2.97 20.98
CA TYR A 47 11.72 -1.73 21.08
C TYR A 47 12.76 -1.81 22.20
N THR A 48 12.36 -2.31 23.38
CA THR A 48 13.24 -2.43 24.55
C THR A 48 14.33 -3.47 24.32
N VAL A 49 14.01 -4.63 23.75
CA VAL A 49 14.99 -5.68 23.46
C VAL A 49 16.01 -5.21 22.43
N GLU A 50 15.59 -4.52 21.38
CA GLU A 50 16.52 -3.97 20.38
C GLU A 50 17.44 -2.90 20.97
N ALA A 51 16.91 -1.98 21.78
CA ALA A 51 17.69 -0.92 22.41
C ALA A 51 18.76 -1.46 23.38
N ASN A 52 18.49 -2.59 24.04
CA ASN A 52 19.41 -3.23 24.98
C ASN A 52 20.26 -4.35 24.35
N ASN A 53 20.15 -4.56 23.03
CA ASN A 53 20.86 -5.64 22.35
C ASN A 53 22.34 -5.30 22.12
N SER A 54 23.22 -5.93 22.89
CA SER A 54 24.67 -5.82 22.73
C SER A 54 25.25 -6.70 21.62
N LYS A 55 24.47 -7.62 21.03
CA LYS A 55 24.93 -8.58 20.01
C LYS A 55 24.79 -8.08 18.57
N GLY A 56 24.35 -6.83 18.38
CA GLY A 56 24.22 -6.19 17.07
C GLY A 56 22.93 -6.52 16.32
N ARG A 57 22.60 -5.70 15.31
CA ARG A 57 21.31 -5.70 14.61
C ARG A 57 20.91 -7.07 14.03
N GLN A 58 21.85 -7.82 13.45
CA GLN A 58 21.53 -9.10 12.82
C GLN A 58 21.04 -10.14 13.83
N ALA A 59 21.58 -10.16 15.05
CA ALA A 59 21.13 -11.07 16.10
C ALA A 59 19.68 -10.78 16.51
N PHE A 60 19.28 -9.51 16.53
CA PHE A 60 17.90 -9.11 16.78
C PHE A 60 16.97 -9.53 15.63
N VAL A 61 17.37 -9.29 14.38
CA VAL A 61 16.60 -9.70 13.19
C VAL A 61 16.39 -11.21 13.18
N ASP A 62 17.44 -11.99 13.47
CA ASP A 62 17.38 -13.45 13.53
C ASP A 62 16.44 -13.94 14.64
N TRP A 63 16.52 -13.38 15.84
CA TRP A 63 15.61 -13.72 16.93
C TRP A 63 14.14 -13.44 16.57
N VAL A 64 13.87 -12.28 15.95
CA VAL A 64 12.51 -11.89 15.54
C VAL A 64 11.97 -12.81 14.43
N THR A 65 12.78 -13.08 13.40
CA THR A 65 12.30 -13.76 12.19
C THR A 65 12.38 -15.28 12.27
N LYS A 66 13.38 -15.84 12.98
CA LYS A 66 13.60 -17.29 13.09
C LYS A 66 12.99 -17.86 14.37
N ASP A 67 13.21 -17.22 15.52
CA ASP A 67 12.76 -17.76 16.81
C ASP A 67 11.30 -17.39 17.09
N LEU A 68 10.95 -16.11 16.96
CA LEU A 68 9.57 -15.64 17.17
C LEU A 68 8.67 -15.83 15.95
N LYS A 69 9.25 -16.08 14.76
CA LYS A 69 8.54 -16.25 13.49
C LYS A 69 7.63 -15.07 13.13
N ILE A 70 8.02 -13.87 13.55
CA ILE A 70 7.33 -12.63 13.19
C ILE A 70 8.05 -12.05 11.96
N SER A 71 7.27 -11.61 10.96
CA SER A 71 7.87 -10.96 9.79
C SER A 71 8.58 -9.67 10.22
N TRP A 72 9.66 -9.31 9.53
CA TRP A 72 10.39 -8.09 9.85
C TRP A 72 9.50 -6.84 9.72
N GLN A 73 8.61 -6.80 8.73
CA GLN A 73 7.64 -5.71 8.58
C GLN A 73 6.67 -5.61 9.76
N THR A 74 6.16 -6.74 10.26
CA THR A 74 5.26 -6.75 11.42
C THR A 74 5.99 -6.24 12.67
N CYS A 75 7.25 -6.62 12.87
CA CYS A 75 8.09 -6.09 13.94
C CYS A 75 8.22 -4.56 13.87
N LEU A 76 8.56 -4.03 12.68
CA LEU A 76 8.66 -2.58 12.46
C LEU A 76 7.32 -1.87 12.74
N ASN A 77 6.21 -2.44 12.28
CA ASN A 77 4.87 -1.88 12.50
C ASN A 77 4.51 -1.82 13.98
N TYR A 78 4.74 -2.89 14.73
CA TYR A 78 4.47 -2.91 16.18
C TYR A 78 5.35 -1.91 16.93
N LYS A 79 6.64 -1.83 16.59
CA LYS A 79 7.54 -0.82 17.16
C LYS A 79 7.08 0.61 16.84
N LYS A 80 6.67 0.88 15.59
CA LYS A 80 6.18 2.21 15.18
C LYS A 80 4.88 2.57 15.91
N LEU A 81 3.96 1.61 16.05
CA LEU A 81 2.74 1.75 16.85
C LEU A 81 3.08 2.12 18.31
N PHE A 82 4.01 1.40 18.93
CA PHE A 82 4.47 1.72 20.28
C PHE A 82 5.06 3.13 20.39
N VAL A 83 6.00 3.49 19.51
CA VAL A 83 6.66 4.80 19.53
C VAL A 83 5.66 5.94 19.39
N PHE A 84 4.65 5.78 18.53
CA PHE A 84 3.62 6.81 18.30
C PHE A 84 2.71 7.01 19.52
N PHE A 85 2.20 5.92 20.10
CA PHE A 85 1.24 5.97 21.22
C PHE A 85 1.88 5.94 22.60
N TYR A 86 3.21 5.96 22.73
CA TYR A 86 3.89 5.83 24.03
C TYR A 86 3.48 6.91 25.04
N GLN A 87 3.23 8.14 24.57
CA GLN A 87 2.81 9.25 25.42
C GLN A 87 1.30 9.24 25.74
N ASP A 88 0.50 8.50 24.97
CA ASP A 88 -0.96 8.43 25.10
C ASP A 88 -1.48 7.03 24.72
N PRO A 89 -1.21 6.00 25.55
CA PRO A 89 -1.62 4.63 25.25
C PRO A 89 -3.12 4.40 25.46
N GLU A 90 -3.79 5.20 26.30
CA GLU A 90 -5.22 5.07 26.61
C GLU A 90 -6.09 5.30 25.36
N ARG A 91 -5.61 6.12 24.43
CA ARG A 91 -6.26 6.35 23.13
C ARG A 91 -6.46 5.07 22.31
N LEU A 92 -5.63 4.05 22.50
CA LEU A 92 -5.74 2.76 21.82
C LEU A 92 -6.96 1.94 22.27
N GLU A 93 -7.54 2.22 23.44
CA GLU A 93 -8.74 1.52 23.93
C GLU A 93 -9.98 1.77 23.05
N ASN A 94 -9.93 2.83 22.24
CA ASN A 94 -11.02 3.23 21.35
C ASN A 94 -10.70 3.00 19.86
N LEU A 95 -9.52 2.45 19.55
CA LEU A 95 -9.05 2.27 18.18
C LEU A 95 -8.95 0.81 17.79
N THR A 96 -9.42 0.48 16.60
CA THR A 96 -9.08 -0.78 15.93
C THR A 96 -7.65 -0.71 15.39
N ILE A 97 -7.08 -1.88 15.09
CA ILE A 97 -5.67 -1.96 14.66
C ILE A 97 -5.42 -1.18 13.36
N MET A 98 -6.42 -1.13 12.47
CA MET A 98 -6.34 -0.39 11.23
C MET A 98 -6.31 1.12 11.48
N GLN A 99 -7.13 1.61 12.40
CA GLN A 99 -7.18 3.04 12.75
C GLN A 99 -5.88 3.46 13.46
N ALA A 100 -5.43 2.67 14.43
CA ALA A 100 -4.18 2.95 15.13
C ALA A 100 -2.97 2.90 14.19
N TYR A 101 -2.95 1.98 13.22
CA TYR A 101 -1.92 1.96 12.19
C TYR A 101 -1.99 3.16 11.26
N ALA A 102 -3.20 3.58 10.84
CA ALA A 102 -3.37 4.77 10.01
C ALA A 102 -2.86 6.03 10.73
N GLU A 103 -3.22 6.21 12.01
CA GLU A 103 -2.74 7.32 12.83
C GLU A 103 -1.21 7.30 12.99
N ALA A 104 -0.61 6.13 13.20
CA ALA A 104 0.84 5.96 13.27
C ALA A 104 1.54 6.03 11.90
N GLY A 105 0.82 6.36 10.81
CA GLY A 105 1.37 6.43 9.45
C GLY A 105 1.95 5.10 8.97
N ILE A 106 1.40 3.97 9.43
CA ILE A 106 1.73 2.63 8.97
C ILE A 106 0.82 2.32 7.78
N ALA A 107 1.43 2.07 6.62
CA ALA A 107 0.69 1.69 5.42
C ALA A 107 0.06 0.30 5.59
N VAL A 108 -1.15 0.27 6.11
CA VAL A 108 -2.05 -0.87 5.99
C VAL A 108 -2.57 -0.85 4.57
N LYS A 109 -2.44 -1.96 3.82
CA LYS A 109 -2.98 -2.12 2.46
C LYS A 109 -4.26 -1.30 2.30
N LYS A 110 -4.29 -0.38 1.31
CA LYS A 110 -5.35 0.60 1.05
C LYS A 110 -6.69 0.15 1.64
N ALA A 111 -7.01 0.66 2.83
CA ALA A 111 -8.38 0.62 3.31
C ALA A 111 -9.23 1.34 2.26
N LEU A 112 -10.40 0.78 1.92
CA LEU A 112 -11.36 1.47 1.06
C LEU A 112 -11.59 2.88 1.64
N PRO A 113 -11.56 3.93 0.80
CA PRO A 113 -11.58 5.29 1.31
C PRO A 113 -12.87 5.52 2.10
N PRO A 114 -12.80 6.11 3.31
CA PRO A 114 -13.99 6.50 4.05
C PRO A 114 -14.78 7.55 3.24
N PRO A 115 -16.12 7.60 3.37
CA PRO A 115 -16.90 8.69 2.78
C PRO A 115 -16.39 10.02 3.34
N LYS A 116 -16.04 10.93 2.43
CA LYS A 116 -15.37 12.20 2.71
C LYS A 116 -16.22 13.08 3.64
N GLU A 117 -15.67 13.45 4.79
CA GLU A 117 -15.95 14.72 5.45
C GLU A 117 -14.68 15.59 5.41
N GLU A 118 -14.95 16.86 5.19
CA GLU A 118 -14.13 18.00 4.80
C GLU A 118 -12.91 18.37 5.69
N TYR A 119 -11.74 18.59 5.02
CA TYR A 119 -10.52 19.39 5.36
C TYR A 119 -9.73 19.01 6.65
N GLU A 120 -8.39 19.14 6.78
CA GLU A 120 -7.38 20.08 6.27
C GLU A 120 -6.00 19.40 6.04
N GLU A 121 -5.16 20.06 5.23
CA GLU A 121 -3.79 19.68 4.86
C GLU A 121 -2.76 19.91 5.97
N VAL A 122 -1.81 18.99 6.15
CA VAL A 122 -0.49 19.30 6.73
C VAL A 122 0.59 18.56 5.93
N PHE A 123 1.49 19.33 5.33
CA PHE A 123 2.67 18.87 4.59
C PHE A 123 3.91 18.79 5.48
N THR A 124 4.78 17.81 5.22
CA THR A 124 6.22 17.91 5.51
C THR A 124 7.02 17.28 4.38
N ALA A 125 7.91 18.07 3.78
CA ALA A 125 8.79 17.73 2.65
C ALA A 125 10.21 17.36 3.12
N GLY A 126 10.93 16.58 2.30
CA GLY A 126 12.39 16.61 2.23
C GLY A 126 13.09 15.24 2.17
N GLU A 127 13.97 15.07 1.15
CA GLU A 127 15.17 14.21 1.12
C GLU A 127 15.21 12.89 0.30
N GLU A 128 14.44 12.69 -0.78
CA GLU A 128 14.60 11.51 -1.69
C GLU A 128 14.77 11.82 -3.20
N GLU A 129 14.90 13.09 -3.62
CA GLU A 129 14.77 13.47 -5.03
C GLU A 129 15.97 13.08 -5.93
N GLU A 130 17.22 13.12 -5.45
CA GLU A 130 18.40 12.98 -6.34
C GLU A 130 18.73 11.53 -6.76
N ALA A 131 18.41 10.52 -5.95
CA ALA A 131 18.68 9.11 -6.29
C ALA A 131 17.65 8.54 -7.29
N TYR A 132 16.43 9.07 -7.25
CA TYR A 132 15.28 8.61 -8.03
C TYR A 132 15.43 8.92 -9.53
N ASP A 133 16.03 10.07 -9.87
CA ASP A 133 16.25 10.49 -11.26
C ASP A 133 17.29 9.62 -11.99
N ALA A 134 18.28 9.07 -11.29
CA ALA A 134 19.33 8.24 -11.88
C ALA A 134 18.80 6.85 -12.31
N GLU A 135 17.95 6.23 -11.48
CA GLU A 135 17.33 4.92 -11.75
C GLU A 135 16.37 5.03 -12.94
N LEU A 136 15.56 6.09 -12.99
CA LEU A 136 14.66 6.37 -14.12
C LEU A 136 15.43 6.58 -15.42
N ALA A 137 16.53 7.35 -15.38
CA ALA A 137 17.36 7.57 -16.55
C ALA A 137 17.97 6.26 -17.10
N GLU A 138 18.26 5.29 -16.23
CA GLU A 138 18.75 3.97 -16.66
C GLU A 138 17.66 3.12 -17.30
N ILE A 139 16.45 3.11 -16.73
CA ILE A 139 15.30 2.35 -17.26
C ILE A 139 14.94 2.81 -18.68
N PHE A 140 14.98 4.12 -18.95
CA PHE A 140 14.68 4.65 -20.28
C PHE A 140 15.78 4.41 -21.32
N LYS A 141 17.02 4.11 -20.90
CA LYS A 141 18.11 3.68 -21.81
C LYS A 141 17.96 2.24 -22.28
N ARG A 142 17.25 1.40 -21.52
CA ARG A 142 17.02 -0.01 -21.87
C ARG A 142 15.97 -0.11 -22.99
N ASN A 143 16.20 -1.05 -23.90
CA ASN A 143 15.21 -1.40 -24.91
C ASN A 143 14.07 -2.21 -24.28
N PRO A 144 12.80 -1.95 -24.65
CA PRO A 144 11.66 -2.75 -24.21
C PRO A 144 11.82 -4.23 -24.60
N LEU A 145 11.38 -5.16 -23.74
CA LEU A 145 11.53 -6.60 -23.98
C LEU A 145 10.71 -7.08 -25.19
N SER A 146 9.60 -6.41 -25.48
CA SER A 146 8.75 -6.67 -26.64
C SER A 146 9.38 -6.25 -27.97
N GLY A 147 10.45 -5.44 -27.93
CA GLY A 147 11.03 -4.80 -29.12
C GLY A 147 10.20 -3.64 -29.69
N ILE A 148 9.09 -3.27 -29.04
CA ILE A 148 8.24 -2.15 -29.45
C ILE A 148 8.86 -0.84 -28.95
N GLN A 149 8.94 0.17 -29.82
CA GLN A 149 9.52 1.46 -29.46
C GLN A 149 8.52 2.30 -28.64
N LEU A 150 8.61 2.23 -27.32
CA LEU A 150 7.88 3.13 -26.43
C LEU A 150 8.65 4.44 -26.24
N LYS A 151 7.97 5.59 -26.31
CA LYS A 151 8.60 6.92 -26.21
C LYS A 151 8.40 7.58 -24.84
N LYS A 152 7.24 7.38 -24.23
CA LYS A 152 6.78 8.05 -23.01
C LYS A 152 6.77 7.10 -21.80
N TYR A 153 6.52 5.81 -22.03
CA TYR A 153 6.38 4.81 -20.98
C TYR A 153 7.46 3.71 -21.01
N ARG A 154 7.73 3.12 -19.85
CA ARG A 154 8.52 1.89 -19.68
C ARG A 154 7.80 0.97 -18.70
N VAL A 155 8.07 -0.32 -18.82
CA VAL A 155 7.54 -1.36 -17.90
C VAL A 155 8.70 -2.19 -17.41
N ASN A 156 8.65 -2.60 -16.15
CA ASN A 156 9.60 -3.54 -15.57
C ASN A 156 8.88 -4.47 -14.60
N VAL A 157 9.30 -5.73 -14.52
CA VAL A 157 8.77 -6.70 -13.55
C VAL A 157 9.90 -7.09 -12.60
N GLU A 158 9.79 -6.66 -11.34
CA GLU A 158 10.80 -6.91 -10.30
C GLU A 158 10.14 -7.58 -9.11
N ASP A 159 10.72 -8.68 -8.64
CA ASP A 159 10.18 -9.48 -7.52
C ASP A 159 8.70 -9.85 -7.68
N GLY A 160 8.27 -10.05 -8.94
CA GLY A 160 6.89 -10.37 -9.30
C GLY A 160 5.93 -9.16 -9.25
N THR A 161 6.42 -7.97 -8.98
CA THR A 161 5.63 -6.73 -9.03
C THR A 161 5.81 -6.05 -10.38
N VAL A 162 4.70 -5.69 -11.02
CA VAL A 162 4.72 -5.03 -12.33
C VAL A 162 4.72 -3.52 -12.13
N TRP A 163 5.79 -2.88 -12.56
CA TRP A 163 6.00 -1.43 -12.45
C TRP A 163 5.93 -0.77 -13.81
N GLY A 164 5.23 0.35 -13.89
CA GLY A 164 5.34 1.25 -15.03
C GLY A 164 6.18 2.47 -14.66
N PHE A 165 6.73 3.12 -15.67
CA PHE A 165 7.47 4.35 -15.52
C PHE A 165 7.08 5.29 -16.64
N ARG A 166 6.88 6.57 -16.33
CA ARG A 166 6.62 7.61 -17.32
C ARG A 166 7.75 8.64 -17.28
N LYS A 167 8.21 9.04 -18.46
CA LYS A 167 9.29 10.02 -18.61
C LYS A 167 8.87 11.37 -18.02
N GLY A 168 9.65 11.92 -17.10
CA GLY A 168 9.35 13.20 -16.43
C GLY A 168 8.41 13.11 -15.21
N TYR A 169 7.90 11.92 -14.89
CA TYR A 169 7.02 11.68 -13.74
C TYR A 169 7.59 10.63 -12.78
N GLY A 170 8.13 9.54 -13.34
CA GLY A 170 8.71 8.44 -12.60
C GLY A 170 7.79 7.22 -12.50
N ARG A 171 7.91 6.46 -11.41
CA ARG A 171 7.24 5.18 -11.20
C ARG A 171 5.73 5.35 -11.04
N ILE A 172 4.97 4.59 -11.81
CA ILE A 172 3.52 4.51 -11.77
C ILE A 172 3.09 3.08 -11.45
N SER A 173 2.05 2.96 -10.62
CA SER A 173 1.38 1.69 -10.37
C SER A 173 0.44 1.40 -11.54
N ILE A 174 0.82 0.48 -12.42
CA ILE A 174 0.09 0.18 -13.66
C ILE A 174 -0.96 -0.91 -13.50
N ALA A 175 -0.78 -1.79 -12.52
CA ALA A 175 -1.75 -2.80 -12.14
C ALA A 175 -1.52 -3.24 -10.70
N ASP A 176 -2.60 -3.56 -9.97
CA ASP A 176 -2.51 -4.21 -8.65
C ASP A 176 -2.28 -5.72 -8.84
N ILE A 177 -1.21 -6.07 -9.56
CA ILE A 177 -0.83 -7.45 -9.87
C ILE A 177 0.49 -7.74 -9.18
N ARG A 178 0.46 -8.71 -8.27
CA ARG A 178 1.65 -9.30 -7.67
C ARG A 178 1.75 -10.77 -8.09
N LEU A 179 2.65 -11.04 -9.00
CA LEU A 179 3.01 -12.40 -9.41
C LEU A 179 3.75 -13.04 -8.23
N THR A 180 3.23 -14.16 -7.73
CA THR A 180 3.91 -14.95 -6.69
C THR A 180 4.47 -16.20 -7.34
N LYS A 181 5.76 -16.49 -7.14
CA LYS A 181 6.39 -17.69 -7.71
C LYS A 181 5.71 -18.94 -7.16
N PRO A 182 5.12 -19.81 -8.00
CA PRO A 182 4.55 -21.07 -7.54
C PRO A 182 5.61 -21.98 -6.93
N ALA A 183 5.26 -22.69 -5.85
CA ALA A 183 6.15 -23.66 -5.23
C ALA A 183 6.51 -24.77 -6.23
N GLY A 184 7.81 -25.04 -6.40
CA GLY A 184 8.31 -26.05 -7.34
C GLY A 184 8.51 -25.57 -8.78
N LEU A 185 8.20 -24.30 -9.12
CA LEU A 185 8.49 -23.77 -10.44
C LEU A 185 10.00 -23.47 -10.60
N PRO A 186 10.66 -23.90 -11.68
CA PRO A 186 12.05 -23.54 -11.96
C PRO A 186 12.23 -22.03 -12.12
N ASP A 187 13.42 -21.51 -11.78
CA ASP A 187 13.72 -20.07 -11.90
C ASP A 187 13.65 -19.56 -13.35
N LEU A 188 14.07 -20.39 -14.31
CA LEU A 188 14.02 -20.02 -15.72
C LEU A 188 12.58 -19.84 -16.21
N GLU A 189 11.68 -20.78 -15.88
CA GLU A 189 10.27 -20.69 -16.23
C GLU A 189 9.60 -19.50 -15.53
N TRP A 190 9.99 -19.24 -14.29
CA TRP A 190 9.52 -18.07 -13.55
C TRP A 190 9.93 -16.75 -14.21
N LEU A 191 11.19 -16.65 -14.63
CA LEU A 191 11.70 -15.49 -15.37
C LEU A 191 10.99 -15.32 -16.72
N THR A 192 10.75 -16.42 -17.44
CA THR A 192 9.99 -16.39 -18.71
C THR A 192 8.59 -15.82 -18.49
N MET A 193 7.86 -16.28 -17.46
CA MET A 193 6.54 -15.74 -17.12
C MET A 193 6.58 -14.24 -16.81
N GLN A 194 7.57 -13.78 -16.05
CA GLN A 194 7.74 -12.36 -15.74
C GLN A 194 7.97 -11.52 -17.01
N ASN A 195 8.82 -12.02 -17.92
CA ASN A 195 9.10 -11.38 -19.20
C ASN A 195 7.85 -11.31 -20.09
N GLU A 196 7.05 -12.38 -20.16
CA GLU A 196 5.80 -12.39 -20.93
C GLU A 196 4.79 -11.36 -20.41
N VAL A 197 4.67 -11.22 -19.09
CA VAL A 197 3.83 -10.19 -18.48
C VAL A 197 4.33 -8.79 -18.83
N GLN A 198 5.65 -8.55 -18.75
CA GLN A 198 6.24 -7.28 -19.15
C GLN A 198 5.92 -6.96 -20.62
N ILE A 199 6.11 -7.91 -21.53
CA ILE A 199 5.81 -7.76 -22.97
C ILE A 199 4.34 -7.41 -23.21
N ALA A 200 3.41 -8.03 -22.46
CA ALA A 200 1.99 -7.74 -22.58
C ALA A 200 1.64 -6.31 -22.17
N PHE A 201 2.24 -5.82 -21.08
CA PHE A 201 2.06 -4.44 -20.63
C PHE A 201 2.72 -3.43 -21.57
N GLU A 202 3.88 -3.75 -22.14
CA GLU A 202 4.52 -2.89 -23.15
C GLU A 202 3.61 -2.71 -24.38
N LYS A 203 2.97 -3.79 -24.87
CA LYS A 203 1.95 -3.72 -25.95
C LYS A 203 0.72 -2.90 -25.55
N TYR A 204 0.33 -2.95 -24.29
CA TYR A 204 -0.76 -2.11 -23.78
C TYR A 204 -0.37 -0.63 -23.80
N PHE A 205 0.83 -0.28 -23.31
CA PHE A 205 1.32 1.10 -23.29
C PHE A 205 1.58 1.66 -24.68
N GLU A 206 1.95 0.85 -25.67
CA GLU A 206 2.01 1.28 -27.07
C GLU A 206 0.65 1.83 -27.55
N LYS A 207 -0.44 1.12 -27.22
CA LYS A 207 -1.79 1.56 -27.58
C LYS A 207 -2.18 2.84 -26.84
N ILE A 208 -1.78 2.96 -25.57
CA ILE A 208 -2.01 4.18 -24.78
C ILE A 208 -1.26 5.36 -25.38
N GLU A 209 0.04 5.23 -25.67
CA GLU A 209 0.84 6.29 -26.33
C GLU A 209 0.21 6.72 -27.65
N ARG A 210 -0.25 5.77 -28.46
CA ARG A 210 -0.92 6.09 -29.72
C ARG A 210 -2.23 6.86 -29.49
N CYS A 211 -3.06 6.43 -28.54
CA CYS A 211 -4.31 7.13 -28.24
C CYS A 211 -4.08 8.53 -27.63
N GLU A 212 -2.99 8.72 -26.89
CA GLU A 212 -2.55 10.04 -26.41
C GLU A 212 -2.07 10.92 -27.56
N ASP A 213 -1.20 10.40 -28.43
CA ASP A 213 -0.66 11.11 -29.59
C ASP A 213 -1.76 11.52 -30.58
N GLU A 214 -2.80 10.68 -30.72
CA GLU A 214 -3.99 10.95 -31.54
C GLU A 214 -5.03 11.85 -30.84
N GLY A 215 -4.81 12.19 -29.56
CA GLY A 215 -5.71 13.04 -28.77
C GLY A 215 -7.06 12.40 -28.39
N VAL A 216 -7.17 11.07 -28.51
CA VAL A 216 -8.37 10.29 -28.13
C VAL A 216 -8.54 10.29 -26.61
N ILE A 217 -7.42 10.18 -25.89
CA ILE A 217 -7.35 10.35 -24.45
C ILE A 217 -6.42 11.52 -24.14
N PRO A 218 -6.73 12.33 -23.11
CA PRO A 218 -5.83 13.41 -22.71
C PRO A 218 -4.53 12.80 -22.20
N GLU A 219 -3.40 13.39 -22.58
CA GLU A 219 -2.14 13.08 -21.91
C GLU A 219 -2.30 13.33 -20.41
N PRO A 220 -1.83 12.40 -19.57
CA PRO A 220 -1.90 12.59 -18.14
C PRO A 220 -1.16 13.88 -17.75
N GLU A 221 -1.76 14.75 -16.94
CA GLU A 221 -1.10 15.98 -16.50
C GLU A 221 0.16 15.62 -15.70
N ASP A 222 1.33 15.96 -16.25
CA ASP A 222 2.61 15.86 -15.57
C ASP A 222 2.70 16.96 -14.52
N THR A 223 2.19 16.67 -13.33
CA THR A 223 2.64 17.40 -12.14
C THR A 223 3.66 16.55 -11.39
N PRO A 224 4.59 17.14 -10.64
CA PRO A 224 5.50 16.39 -9.76
C PRO A 224 4.75 15.50 -8.75
N PHE A 225 3.43 15.65 -8.66
CA PHE A 225 2.51 14.95 -7.77
C PHE A 225 1.20 14.56 -8.51
N GLY A 226 1.27 13.59 -9.42
CA GLY A 226 0.08 12.95 -9.98
C GLY A 226 -0.69 13.72 -11.07
N LEU A 227 -1.51 12.94 -11.79
CA LEU A 227 -2.53 13.39 -12.73
C LEU A 227 -3.45 14.44 -12.07
N LYS A 228 -3.32 15.70 -12.45
CA LYS A 228 -4.45 16.64 -12.37
C LYS A 228 -5.51 16.18 -13.37
N HIS A 229 -6.76 16.17 -12.94
CA HIS A 229 -7.90 16.02 -13.83
C HIS A 229 -8.35 17.42 -14.24
N ILE A 230 -8.06 17.84 -15.47
CA ILE A 230 -8.74 18.99 -16.08
C ILE A 230 -10.21 18.65 -16.24
N GLY A 231 -11.05 19.14 -15.33
CA GLY A 231 -12.49 19.24 -15.56
C GLY A 231 -12.73 20.17 -16.75
N ARG A 232 -13.34 19.65 -17.82
CA ARG A 232 -13.94 20.51 -18.86
C ARG A 232 -15.17 21.20 -18.27
N ARG A 233 -15.24 22.50 -18.57
CA ARG A 233 -16.31 23.44 -18.25
C ARG A 233 -17.69 22.98 -18.73
#